data_AF-A0AA43C020-F1
#
_entry.id   AF-A0AA43C020-F1
#
_cell.length_a   1.000
_cell.length_b   1.000
_cell.length_c   1.000
_cell.angle_alpha   90.00
_cell.angle_beta   90.00
_cell.angle_gamma   90.00
#
_symmetry.space_group_name_H-M   'P 1'
#
loop_
_entity.id
_entity.type
_entity.pdbx_description
1 polymer ?
#
loop_
_entity_poly.entity_id
_entity_poly.type
_entity_poly.pdbx_seq_one_letter_code
_entity_poly.pdbx_strand_id
1 'polypeptide(L)'
;MTDSPWSLVLPVLVTGLALGVVWVFWWRRRGLPGPGAAGAARDRELLLADLRARQEVLYEELRQAGEAERPELELAAARNLKAIEEAGGGAPEPAPEDAAAGGVGPEGGTAAAAAPATARGSSAWLGFLGGVACAGLVALLVFWAQRDARPREDGGAPPPMAAQEHPPGAQLSDRDAAALEQLARRVDDDPTDLMARKQYAVGLLSTGQFVQAFEQAQVLLGANGRDPDGLYVGAMVRMQMGQAQTARDMLGTLLEDYPEHVPALTALGVLELRTSGLEAAEALWDRALAASGGSNPEIERLMAVAREQAAGGMAPPPAGAPPTPAPAPAPASAPAAAGESYALEIELAPGLAVAPSSVLFVSLRQGDVGPPAAVKRIPRPRFPLTLTLSAADSMLGRPLPTEASVWARLDADGSVTTREDGEPFAETEMRIGESARLTLE
;
A
#
# COMPACT_ATOMS: atom_id res chain seq x y z
N MET A 1 -29.15 -44.76 25.28
CA MET A 1 -28.91 -44.53 23.85
C MET A 1 -28.90 -43.02 23.64
N THR A 2 -27.72 -42.43 23.58
CA THR A 2 -27.49 -41.01 23.34
C THR A 2 -26.35 -40.94 22.33
N ASP A 3 -26.69 -40.83 21.05
CA ASP A 3 -25.74 -40.67 19.97
C ASP A 3 -25.17 -39.24 20.00
N SER A 4 -23.90 -39.13 20.39
CA SER A 4 -23.18 -37.87 20.40
C SER A 4 -22.49 -37.66 19.05
N PRO A 5 -22.74 -36.55 18.33
CA PRO A 5 -22.19 -36.28 16.99
C PRO A 5 -20.66 -36.06 16.96
N TRP A 6 -20.00 -36.11 18.12
CA TRP A 6 -18.58 -35.84 18.28
C TRP A 6 -17.66 -37.07 18.12
N SER A 7 -18.22 -38.28 18.08
CA SER A 7 -17.42 -39.53 17.96
C SER A 7 -16.66 -39.65 16.63
N LEU A 8 -17.12 -38.96 15.58
CA LEU A 8 -16.47 -38.93 14.27
C LEU A 8 -15.46 -37.79 14.10
N VAL A 9 -15.57 -36.71 14.88
CA VAL A 9 -14.73 -35.51 14.73
C VAL A 9 -13.35 -35.71 15.38
N LEU A 10 -13.34 -36.34 16.56
CA LEU A 10 -12.12 -36.64 17.33
C LEU A 10 -11.08 -37.48 16.56
N PRO A 11 -11.43 -38.60 15.91
CA PRO A 11 -10.44 -39.39 15.17
C PRO A 11 -9.86 -38.62 13.97
N VAL A 12 -10.66 -37.79 13.28
CA VAL A 12 -10.18 -36.98 12.14
C VAL A 12 -9.17 -35.92 12.60
N LEU A 13 -9.44 -35.24 13.71
CA LEU A 13 -8.55 -34.25 14.30
C LEU A 13 -7.22 -34.86 14.75
N VAL A 14 -7.27 -36.02 15.43
CA VAL A 14 -6.06 -36.73 15.88
C VAL A 14 -5.23 -37.20 14.69
N THR A 15 -5.88 -37.68 13.63
CA THR A 15 -5.18 -38.15 12.41
C THR A 15 -4.55 -36.97 11.66
N GLY A 16 -5.24 -35.84 11.57
CA GLY A 16 -4.71 -34.60 10.98
C GLY A 16 -3.50 -34.05 11.75
N LEU A 17 -3.56 -34.06 13.08
CA LEU A 17 -2.47 -33.60 13.93
C LEU A 17 -1.26 -34.54 13.85
N ALA A 18 -1.47 -35.86 13.80
CA ALA A 18 -0.40 -36.83 13.60
C ALA A 18 0.29 -36.67 12.23
N LEU A 19 -0.48 -36.47 11.16
CA LEU A 19 0.05 -36.22 9.81
C LEU A 19 0.81 -34.89 9.75
N GLY A 20 0.32 -33.84 10.40
CA GLY A 20 1.00 -32.55 10.49
C GLY A 20 2.34 -32.63 11.22
N VAL A 21 2.39 -33.35 12.34
CA VAL A 21 3.64 -33.56 13.09
C VAL A 21 4.65 -34.37 12.29
N VAL A 22 4.20 -35.43 11.59
CA VAL A 22 5.08 -36.22 10.71
C VAL A 22 5.59 -35.38 9.53
N TRP A 23 4.73 -34.52 8.95
CA TRP A 23 5.11 -33.63 7.86
C TRP A 23 6.16 -32.60 8.30
N VAL A 24 5.93 -31.91 9.43
CA VAL A 24 6.90 -30.97 10.01
C VAL A 24 8.21 -31.65 10.37
N PHE A 25 8.17 -32.86 10.92
CA PHE A 25 9.38 -33.60 11.29
C PHE A 25 10.16 -34.10 10.06
N TRP A 26 9.45 -34.50 9.01
CA TRP A 26 10.03 -34.90 7.73
C TRP A 26 10.62 -33.70 6.97
N TRP A 27 9.96 -32.53 7.04
CA TRP A 27 10.45 -31.28 6.46
C TRP A 27 11.64 -30.71 7.22
N ARG A 28 11.66 -30.82 8.55
CA ARG A 28 12.81 -30.41 9.37
C ARG A 28 14.04 -31.30 9.17
N ARG A 29 13.85 -32.57 8.78
CA ARG A 29 14.93 -33.49 8.36
C ARG A 29 15.48 -33.21 6.96
N ARG A 30 14.69 -32.57 6.09
CA ARG A 30 15.11 -32.11 4.77
C ARG A 30 15.40 -30.61 4.85
N GLY A 31 16.57 -30.26 5.38
CA GLY A 31 17.01 -28.86 5.52
C GLY A 31 16.64 -28.04 4.28
N LEU A 32 16.04 -26.87 4.50
CA LEU A 32 15.65 -25.95 3.45
C LEU A 32 16.86 -25.70 2.52
N PRO A 33 16.70 -25.79 1.20
CA PRO A 33 17.67 -25.15 0.33
C PRO A 33 17.60 -23.65 0.64
N GLY A 34 18.72 -23.05 1.08
CA GLY A 34 18.88 -21.60 1.04
C GLY A 34 18.64 -21.09 -0.40
N PRO A 35 18.54 -19.77 -0.61
CA PRO A 35 18.46 -19.23 -1.98
C PRO A 35 19.52 -19.92 -2.82
N GLY A 36 19.10 -20.67 -3.84
CA GLY A 36 20.02 -21.43 -4.67
C GLY A 36 21.06 -20.48 -5.25
N ALA A 37 22.19 -21.00 -5.74
CA ALA A 37 23.26 -20.17 -6.30
C ALA A 37 22.76 -19.09 -7.31
N ALA A 38 21.66 -19.38 -8.02
CA ALA A 38 20.99 -18.43 -8.91
C ALA A 38 20.30 -17.24 -8.20
N GLY A 39 19.72 -17.43 -7.01
CA GLY A 39 19.12 -16.35 -6.21
C GLY A 39 20.19 -15.44 -5.61
N ALA A 40 21.23 -16.02 -5.03
CA ALA A 40 22.35 -15.25 -4.50
C ALA A 40 23.11 -14.46 -5.59
N ALA A 41 23.22 -15.02 -6.80
CA ALA A 41 23.78 -14.31 -7.95
C ALA A 41 22.91 -13.11 -8.37
N ARG A 42 21.59 -13.30 -8.43
CA ARG A 42 20.65 -12.23 -8.80
C ARG A 42 20.61 -11.10 -7.78
N ASP A 43 20.64 -11.42 -6.49
CA ASP A 43 20.68 -10.41 -5.42
C ASP A 43 22.00 -9.61 -5.46
N ARG A 44 23.11 -10.27 -5.79
CA ARG A 44 24.42 -9.64 -5.99
C ARG A 44 24.45 -8.72 -7.21
N GLU A 45 23.84 -9.13 -8.32
CA GLU A 45 23.70 -8.31 -9.53
C GLU A 45 22.89 -7.04 -9.26
N LEU A 46 21.77 -7.16 -8.52
CA LEU A 46 20.95 -6.01 -8.12
C LEU A 46 21.72 -5.05 -7.21
N LEU A 47 22.46 -5.58 -6.24
CA LEU A 47 23.28 -4.77 -5.34
C LEU A 47 24.41 -4.04 -6.10
N LEU A 48 25.05 -4.70 -7.06
CA LEU A 48 26.06 -4.05 -7.92
C LEU A 48 25.46 -2.95 -8.81
N ALA A 49 24.24 -3.14 -9.31
CA ALA A 49 23.55 -2.12 -10.09
C ALA A 49 23.22 -0.88 -9.24
N ASP A 50 22.73 -1.06 -8.01
CA ASP A 50 22.44 0.04 -7.09
C ASP A 50 23.72 0.81 -6.70
N LEU A 51 24.80 0.10 -6.38
CA LEU A 51 26.07 0.75 -6.03
C LEU A 51 26.64 1.59 -7.17
N ARG A 52 26.55 1.11 -8.42
CA ARG A 52 26.97 1.87 -9.62
C ARG A 52 26.12 3.11 -9.85
N ALA A 53 24.80 3.02 -9.66
CA ALA A 53 23.92 4.17 -9.76
C ALA A 53 24.27 5.25 -8.72
N ARG A 54 24.56 4.84 -7.47
CA ARG A 54 25.04 5.77 -6.43
C ARG A 54 26.39 6.39 -6.76
N GLN A 55 27.28 5.63 -7.40
CA GLN A 55 28.59 6.12 -7.82
C GLN A 55 28.46 7.27 -8.84
N GLU A 56 27.53 7.15 -9.81
CA GLU A 56 27.27 8.21 -10.80
C GLU A 56 26.80 9.51 -10.13
N VAL A 57 25.89 9.41 -9.15
CA VAL A 57 25.41 10.57 -8.37
C VAL A 57 26.55 11.23 -7.58
N LEU A 58 27.36 10.44 -6.87
CA LEU A 58 28.49 10.95 -6.07
C LEU A 58 29.54 11.66 -6.95
N TYR A 59 29.78 11.18 -8.18
CA TYR A 59 30.69 11.86 -9.10
C TYR A 59 30.11 13.16 -9.68
N GLU A 60 28.79 13.24 -9.85
CA GLU A 60 28.13 14.49 -10.24
C GLU A 60 28.23 15.53 -9.11
N GLU A 61 27.95 15.11 -7.87
CA GLU A 61 28.08 15.96 -6.69
C GLU A 61 29.53 16.43 -6.49
N LEU A 62 30.53 15.54 -6.61
CA LEU A 62 31.95 15.91 -6.56
C LEU A 62 32.36 16.94 -7.61
N ARG A 63 31.70 16.96 -8.78
CA ARG A 63 31.98 17.94 -9.83
C ARG A 63 31.43 19.33 -9.49
N GLN A 64 30.33 19.37 -8.74
CA GLN A 64 29.63 20.60 -8.37
C GLN A 64 30.03 21.11 -6.96
N ALA A 65 30.69 20.28 -6.16
CA ALA A 65 31.05 20.56 -4.78
C ALA A 65 32.08 21.67 -4.61
N GLY A 66 31.86 22.52 -3.60
CA GLY A 66 32.83 23.50 -3.12
C GLY A 66 33.97 22.88 -2.30
N GLU A 67 35.03 23.65 -2.03
CA GLU A 67 36.22 23.17 -1.29
C GLU A 67 35.92 22.62 0.11
N ALA A 68 34.85 23.09 0.76
CA ALA A 68 34.46 22.68 2.11
C ALA A 68 33.79 21.29 2.17
N GLU A 69 33.00 20.92 1.15
CA GLU A 69 32.19 19.68 1.12
C GLU A 69 32.92 18.52 0.42
N ARG A 70 33.91 18.88 -0.40
CA ARG A 70 34.74 17.94 -1.17
C ARG A 70 35.35 16.77 -0.36
N PRO A 71 35.93 16.96 0.85
CA PRO A 71 36.54 15.82 1.57
C PRO A 71 35.51 14.77 2.02
N GLU A 72 34.28 15.18 2.35
CA GLU A 72 33.22 14.24 2.76
C GLU A 72 32.71 13.42 1.58
N LEU A 73 32.52 14.07 0.42
CA LEU A 73 32.11 13.41 -0.81
C LEU A 73 33.20 12.49 -1.36
N GLU A 74 34.48 12.86 -1.24
CA GLU A 74 35.61 11.98 -1.59
C GLU A 74 35.63 10.71 -0.72
N LEU A 75 35.37 10.85 0.59
CA LEU A 75 35.26 9.71 1.50
C LEU A 75 34.03 8.83 1.19
N ALA A 76 32.90 9.44 0.82
CA ALA A 76 31.69 8.72 0.41
C ALA A 76 31.92 7.93 -0.90
N ALA A 77 32.56 8.55 -1.89
CA ALA A 77 32.94 7.90 -3.14
C ALA A 77 33.92 6.74 -2.93
N ALA A 78 34.92 6.91 -2.06
CA ALA A 78 35.87 5.86 -1.72
C ALA A 78 35.19 4.65 -1.04
N ARG A 79 34.24 4.90 -0.13
CA ARG A 79 33.47 3.83 0.52
C ARG A 79 32.56 3.10 -0.47
N ASN A 80 31.92 3.82 -1.38
CA ASN A 80 31.09 3.22 -2.42
C ASN A 80 31.91 2.34 -3.38
N LEU A 81 33.08 2.82 -3.80
CA LEU A 81 34.02 2.05 -4.63
C LEU A 81 34.45 0.75 -3.95
N LYS A 82 34.82 0.81 -2.67
CA LYS A 82 35.14 -0.38 -1.88
C LYS A 82 33.98 -1.38 -1.82
N ALA A 83 32.75 -0.89 -1.65
CA ALA A 83 31.57 -1.75 -1.64
C ALA A 83 31.32 -2.41 -3.02
N ILE A 84 31.60 -1.72 -4.13
CA ILE A 84 31.55 -2.30 -5.48
C ILE A 84 32.60 -3.40 -5.64
N GLU A 85 33.82 -3.18 -5.14
CA GLU A 85 34.88 -4.19 -5.17
C GLU A 85 34.54 -5.42 -4.32
N GLU A 86 34.02 -5.23 -3.10
CA GLU A 86 33.58 -6.33 -2.23
C GLU A 86 32.39 -7.10 -2.85
N ALA A 87 31.45 -6.37 -3.45
CA ALA A 87 30.32 -6.94 -4.18
C ALA A 87 30.71 -7.53 -5.54
N GLY A 88 31.85 -7.17 -6.12
CA GLY A 88 32.37 -7.68 -7.40
C GLY A 88 33.37 -8.82 -7.26
N GLY A 89 34.16 -8.83 -6.19
CA GLY A 89 35.34 -9.67 -5.95
C GLY A 89 35.08 -11.13 -5.56
N GLY A 90 33.95 -11.70 -5.97
CA GLY A 90 33.63 -13.12 -5.79
C GLY A 90 33.54 -13.89 -7.10
N ALA A 91 33.90 -13.25 -8.23
CA ALA A 91 34.29 -14.01 -9.42
C ALA A 91 35.70 -14.58 -9.17
N PRO A 92 35.96 -15.87 -9.46
CA PRO A 92 37.28 -16.43 -9.30
C PRO A 92 38.26 -15.66 -10.17
N GLU A 93 39.31 -15.14 -9.54
CA GLU A 93 40.47 -14.57 -10.21
C GLU A 93 40.95 -15.58 -11.26
N PRO A 94 40.98 -15.25 -12.56
CA PRO A 94 41.57 -16.14 -13.54
C PRO A 94 43.04 -16.30 -13.15
N ALA A 95 43.41 -17.54 -12.83
CA ALA A 95 44.78 -17.90 -12.49
C ALA A 95 45.75 -17.33 -13.54
N PRO A 96 46.95 -16.88 -13.13
CA PRO A 96 47.92 -16.34 -14.07
C PRO A 96 48.27 -17.41 -15.12
N GLU A 97 47.93 -17.13 -16.38
CA GLU A 97 48.46 -17.84 -17.53
C GLU A 97 49.96 -17.53 -17.63
N ASP A 98 50.80 -18.40 -17.09
CA ASP A 98 52.21 -18.47 -17.46
C ASP A 98 52.69 -19.92 -17.37
N ALA A 99 52.67 -20.61 -18.51
CA ALA A 99 53.77 -21.43 -19.03
C ALA A 99 53.29 -22.33 -20.18
N ALA A 100 53.26 -21.78 -21.40
CA ALA A 100 53.33 -22.58 -22.61
C ALA A 100 54.53 -22.14 -23.44
N ALA A 101 55.69 -22.72 -23.10
CA ALA A 101 56.81 -22.82 -24.01
C ALA A 101 56.53 -23.95 -25.02
N GLY A 102 56.54 -23.59 -26.31
CA GLY A 102 57.02 -24.44 -27.39
C GLY A 102 56.07 -25.50 -27.96
N GLY A 103 55.81 -25.43 -29.26
CA GLY A 103 55.32 -26.58 -30.01
C GLY A 103 54.64 -26.25 -31.33
N VAL A 104 55.43 -26.35 -32.41
CA VAL A 104 55.07 -26.29 -33.83
C VAL A 104 53.89 -27.25 -34.19
N GLY A 105 53.05 -26.87 -35.17
CA GLY A 105 51.89 -27.64 -35.68
C GLY A 105 52.23 -28.95 -36.42
N PRO A 106 51.42 -29.48 -37.37
CA PRO A 106 50.19 -28.93 -37.98
C PRO A 106 49.03 -29.96 -38.25
N GLU A 107 47.94 -29.46 -38.84
CA GLU A 107 46.97 -30.12 -39.75
C GLU A 107 46.12 -31.36 -39.35
N GLY A 108 44.80 -31.22 -39.59
CA GLY A 108 44.05 -32.23 -40.36
C GLY A 108 43.02 -33.09 -39.63
N GLY A 109 41.76 -33.02 -40.07
CA GLY A 109 40.99 -34.24 -40.37
C GLY A 109 39.89 -34.71 -39.40
N THR A 110 38.65 -34.52 -39.86
CA THR A 110 37.53 -35.50 -39.88
C THR A 110 36.86 -35.99 -38.58
N ALA A 111 35.56 -35.65 -38.51
CA ALA A 111 34.39 -36.42 -38.08
C ALA A 111 34.57 -37.85 -37.52
N ALA A 112 33.91 -38.11 -36.39
CA ALA A 112 33.27 -39.41 -36.11
C ALA A 112 32.09 -39.25 -35.13
N ALA A 113 30.93 -39.75 -35.56
CA ALA A 113 29.69 -39.82 -34.82
C ALA A 113 29.62 -41.07 -33.91
N ALA A 114 28.90 -40.97 -32.78
CA ALA A 114 28.21 -42.04 -32.06
C ALA A 114 27.49 -41.39 -30.85
N ALA A 115 26.25 -41.64 -30.44
CA ALA A 115 25.11 -42.45 -30.87
C ALA A 115 23.88 -41.89 -30.09
N PRO A 116 22.62 -42.15 -30.50
CA PRO A 116 21.45 -41.56 -29.86
C PRO A 116 21.08 -42.32 -28.58
N ALA A 117 20.93 -41.60 -27.47
CA ALA A 117 20.33 -42.16 -26.26
C ALA A 117 18.80 -42.27 -26.44
N THR A 118 18.34 -43.50 -26.64
CA THR A 118 16.93 -43.88 -26.63
C THR A 118 16.24 -43.55 -25.31
N ALA A 119 14.98 -43.14 -25.43
CA ALA A 119 14.04 -42.75 -24.39
C ALA A 119 14.02 -43.65 -23.13
N ARG A 120 13.94 -43.02 -21.95
CA ARG A 120 13.26 -43.60 -20.78
C ARG A 120 11.83 -43.07 -20.75
N GLY A 121 10.89 -43.93 -21.12
CA GLY A 121 9.47 -43.73 -20.85
C GLY A 121 9.17 -43.98 -19.38
N SER A 122 8.85 -42.91 -18.65
CA SER A 122 8.05 -42.83 -17.43
C SER A 122 8.03 -41.33 -17.08
N SER A 123 6.93 -40.57 -17.08
CA SER A 123 5.54 -40.88 -16.79
C SER A 123 4.69 -39.68 -17.25
N ALA A 124 4.36 -39.62 -18.54
CA ALA A 124 3.51 -38.54 -19.07
C ALA A 124 2.14 -38.44 -18.35
N TRP A 125 1.65 -39.58 -17.84
CA TRP A 125 0.44 -39.66 -17.03
C TRP A 125 0.59 -39.05 -15.62
N LEU A 126 1.78 -39.02 -15.02
CA LEU A 126 1.99 -38.33 -13.74
C LEU A 126 1.96 -36.81 -13.92
N GLY A 127 2.47 -36.29 -15.04
CA GLY A 127 2.36 -34.87 -15.38
C GLY A 127 0.91 -34.43 -15.59
N PHE A 128 0.12 -35.26 -16.29
CA PHE A 128 -1.30 -34.99 -16.52
C PHE A 128 -2.13 -35.09 -15.24
N LEU A 129 -1.91 -36.12 -14.42
CA LEU A 129 -2.60 -36.26 -13.12
C LEU A 129 -2.20 -35.16 -12.12
N GLY A 130 -0.93 -34.72 -12.12
CA GLY A 130 -0.49 -33.57 -11.34
C GLY A 130 -1.13 -32.27 -11.80
N GLY A 131 -1.28 -32.06 -13.11
CA GLY A 131 -1.96 -30.91 -13.68
C GLY A 131 -3.45 -30.85 -13.31
N VAL A 132 -4.17 -31.98 -13.41
CA VAL A 132 -5.58 -32.06 -13.03
C VAL A 132 -5.77 -31.87 -11.52
N ALA A 133 -4.85 -32.39 -10.69
CA ALA A 133 -4.89 -32.16 -9.24
C ALA A 133 -4.65 -30.69 -8.87
N CYS A 134 -3.71 -30.00 -9.52
CA CYS A 134 -3.50 -28.57 -9.34
C CYS A 134 -4.70 -27.75 -9.81
N ALA A 135 -5.27 -28.05 -10.98
CA ALA A 135 -6.47 -27.36 -11.48
C ALA A 135 -7.67 -27.57 -10.55
N GLY A 136 -7.84 -28.79 -10.02
CA GLY A 136 -8.86 -29.10 -9.02
C GLY A 136 -8.64 -28.35 -7.69
N LEU A 137 -7.39 -28.20 -7.25
CA LEU A 137 -7.05 -27.45 -6.03
C LEU A 137 -7.26 -25.95 -6.22
N VAL A 138 -6.90 -25.39 -7.38
CA VAL A 138 -7.19 -23.98 -7.72
C VAL A 138 -8.69 -23.76 -7.81
N ALA A 139 -9.44 -24.65 -8.47
CA ALA A 139 -10.90 -24.56 -8.54
C ALA A 139 -11.55 -24.68 -7.15
N LEU A 140 -11.03 -25.54 -6.28
CA LEU A 140 -11.48 -25.67 -4.89
C LEU A 140 -11.18 -24.40 -4.09
N LEU A 141 -9.99 -23.80 -4.25
CA LEU A 141 -9.63 -22.54 -3.61
C LEU A 141 -10.48 -21.36 -4.12
N VAL A 142 -10.75 -21.28 -5.41
CA VAL A 142 -11.66 -20.28 -5.99
C VAL A 142 -13.08 -20.47 -5.48
N PHE A 143 -13.56 -21.72 -5.44
CA PHE A 143 -14.88 -22.04 -4.90
C PHE A 143 -14.99 -21.69 -3.41
N TRP A 144 -13.94 -21.97 -2.63
CA TRP A 144 -13.91 -21.63 -1.20
C TRP A 144 -13.84 -20.11 -0.98
N ALA A 145 -13.00 -19.41 -1.76
CA ALA A 145 -12.92 -17.96 -1.76
C ALA A 145 -14.24 -17.29 -2.18
N GLN A 146 -14.98 -17.88 -3.13
CA GLN A 146 -16.30 -17.39 -3.53
C GLN A 146 -17.39 -17.72 -2.49
N ARG A 147 -17.23 -18.78 -1.71
CA ARG A 147 -18.17 -19.16 -0.65
C ARG A 147 -18.03 -18.31 0.61
N ASP A 148 -16.81 -17.89 0.93
CA ASP A 148 -16.51 -16.95 2.03
C ASP A 148 -16.55 -15.48 1.60
N ALA A 149 -16.59 -15.21 0.29
CA ALA A 149 -16.93 -13.89 -0.24
C ALA A 149 -18.40 -13.61 0.07
N ARG A 150 -18.65 -13.01 1.24
CA ARG A 150 -19.92 -12.34 1.49
C ARG A 150 -20.13 -11.32 0.37
N PRO A 151 -21.29 -11.31 -0.31
CA PRO A 151 -21.62 -10.19 -1.18
C PRO A 151 -21.47 -8.93 -0.34
N ARG A 152 -20.74 -7.94 -0.87
CA ARG A 152 -20.68 -6.61 -0.29
C ARG A 152 -22.14 -6.18 -0.20
N GLU A 153 -22.66 -6.05 1.01
CA GLU A 153 -24.01 -5.55 1.19
C GLU A 153 -24.07 -4.21 0.44
N ASP A 154 -25.07 -4.06 -0.43
CA ASP A 154 -25.56 -2.77 -0.90
C ASP A 154 -26.21 -2.06 0.31
N GLY A 155 -25.43 -1.89 1.37
CA GLY A 155 -25.66 -0.99 2.47
C GLY A 155 -24.80 0.21 2.19
N GLY A 156 -25.43 1.38 2.16
CA GLY A 156 -24.82 2.63 1.72
C GLY A 156 -23.44 2.87 2.29
N ALA A 157 -22.71 3.75 1.61
CA ALA A 157 -21.59 4.46 2.20
C ALA A 157 -21.90 4.69 3.70
N PRO A 158 -20.97 4.40 4.62
CA PRO A 158 -21.15 4.82 6.00
C PRO A 158 -21.63 6.26 5.92
N PRO A 159 -22.71 6.65 6.64
CA PRO A 159 -23.20 8.02 6.59
C PRO A 159 -21.95 8.88 6.68
N PRO A 160 -21.70 9.80 5.72
CA PRO A 160 -20.49 10.62 5.74
C PRO A 160 -20.42 11.09 7.18
N MET A 161 -19.38 10.68 7.93
CA MET A 161 -19.29 10.98 9.36
C MET A 161 -19.71 12.42 9.45
N ALA A 162 -20.92 12.67 9.99
CA ALA A 162 -21.72 13.86 9.67
C ALA A 162 -20.73 14.97 9.60
N ALA A 163 -20.45 15.46 8.38
CA ALA A 163 -19.26 16.24 8.11
C ALA A 163 -19.18 17.23 9.26
N GLN A 164 -18.34 16.92 10.25
CA GLN A 164 -17.88 17.92 11.15
C GLN A 164 -17.08 18.69 10.14
N GLU A 165 -17.76 19.72 9.62
CA GLU A 165 -17.21 20.75 8.77
C GLU A 165 -15.86 20.98 9.39
N HIS A 166 -14.83 20.34 8.83
CA HIS A 166 -13.49 20.71 9.15
C HIS A 166 -13.47 22.12 8.59
N PRO A 167 -13.36 23.13 9.45
CA PRO A 167 -13.40 24.50 8.97
C PRO A 167 -12.40 24.61 7.82
N PRO A 168 -12.75 25.34 6.74
CA PRO A 168 -11.93 25.43 5.54
C PRO A 168 -10.53 25.92 5.93
N GLY A 169 -9.59 24.98 6.08
CA GLY A 169 -8.41 25.18 6.90
C GLY A 169 -8.80 25.51 8.35
N ALA A 170 -8.37 24.69 9.32
CA ALA A 170 -8.00 25.32 10.58
C ALA A 170 -6.87 26.28 10.20
N GLN A 171 -7.21 27.56 9.96
CA GLN A 171 -6.20 28.59 9.85
C GLN A 171 -5.37 28.41 11.12
N LEU A 172 -4.12 28.00 10.94
CA LEU A 172 -3.14 27.98 12.00
C LEU A 172 -3.32 29.29 12.76
N SER A 173 -3.57 29.21 14.06
CA SER A 173 -3.60 30.45 14.82
C SER A 173 -2.24 31.13 14.60
N ASP A 174 -2.21 32.46 14.48
CA ASP A 174 -0.94 33.18 14.25
C ASP A 174 0.13 32.78 15.27
N ARG A 175 -0.31 32.39 16.47
CA ARG A 175 0.52 31.85 17.54
C ARG A 175 1.10 30.47 17.21
N ASP A 176 0.30 29.54 16.71
CA ASP A 176 0.75 28.19 16.37
C ASP A 176 1.68 28.22 15.15
N ALA A 177 1.37 29.07 14.16
CA ALA A 177 2.24 29.32 13.02
C ALA A 177 3.59 29.90 13.48
N ALA A 178 3.58 30.92 14.34
CA ALA A 178 4.81 31.52 14.87
C ALA A 178 5.63 30.54 15.72
N ALA A 179 4.98 29.68 16.52
CA ALA A 179 5.65 28.67 17.33
C ALA A 179 6.32 27.60 16.45
N LEU A 180 5.62 27.13 15.41
CA LEU A 180 6.18 26.18 14.45
C LEU A 180 7.34 26.75 13.66
N GLU A 181 7.23 27.99 13.22
CA GLU A 181 8.30 28.71 12.52
C GLU A 181 9.56 28.85 13.40
N GLN A 182 9.39 29.12 14.70
CA GLN A 182 10.51 29.14 15.64
C GLN A 182 11.16 27.76 15.82
N LEU A 183 10.35 26.70 15.86
CA LEU A 183 10.86 25.32 15.94
C LEU A 183 11.59 24.93 14.65
N ALA A 184 11.05 25.30 13.48
CA ALA A 184 11.69 25.07 12.18
C ALA A 184 13.08 25.71 12.14
N ARG A 185 13.20 27.01 12.48
CA ARG A 185 14.50 27.68 12.54
C ARG A 185 15.49 27.01 13.47
N ARG A 186 15.05 26.53 14.63
CA ARG A 186 15.94 25.81 15.56
C ARG A 186 16.46 24.51 14.97
N VAL A 187 15.62 23.77 14.25
CA VAL A 187 16.02 22.54 13.56
C VAL A 187 16.96 22.84 12.39
N ASP A 188 16.77 23.98 11.70
CA ASP A 188 17.65 24.41 10.61
C ASP A 188 19.01 24.91 11.13
N ASP A 189 19.01 25.68 12.23
CA ASP A 189 20.21 26.22 12.88
C ASP A 189 21.06 25.10 13.52
N ASP A 190 20.42 24.09 14.11
CA ASP A 190 21.06 22.90 14.65
C ASP A 190 20.31 21.62 14.24
N PRO A 191 20.70 21.01 13.10
CA PRO A 191 20.10 19.76 12.61
C PRO A 191 20.24 18.57 13.57
N THR A 192 21.15 18.66 14.55
CA THR A 192 21.41 17.60 15.53
C THR A 192 20.62 17.77 16.83
N ASP A 193 19.92 18.90 17.02
CA ASP A 193 19.00 19.11 18.14
C ASP A 193 17.74 18.24 17.97
N LEU A 194 17.86 16.97 18.36
CA LEU A 194 16.76 16.01 18.31
C LEU A 194 15.57 16.46 19.18
N MET A 195 15.80 17.23 20.24
CA MET A 195 14.72 17.72 21.09
C MET A 195 13.88 18.78 20.36
N ALA A 196 14.53 19.74 19.69
CA ALA A 196 13.83 20.69 18.82
C ALA A 196 13.09 19.96 17.70
N ARG A 197 13.72 18.95 17.09
CA ARG A 197 13.12 18.17 16.01
C ARG A 197 11.88 17.38 16.48
N LYS A 198 11.90 16.79 17.67
CA LYS A 198 10.73 16.13 18.29
C LYS A 198 9.57 17.11 18.48
N GLN A 199 9.85 18.26 19.07
CA GLN A 199 8.86 19.32 19.28
C GLN A 199 8.27 19.80 17.95
N TYR A 200 9.11 19.97 16.94
CA TYR A 200 8.68 20.35 15.60
C TYR A 200 7.79 19.29 14.95
N ALA A 201 8.20 18.01 14.98
CA ALA A 201 7.43 16.89 14.43
C ALA A 201 6.03 16.78 15.05
N VAL A 202 5.93 16.91 16.38
CA VAL A 202 4.64 16.87 17.10
C VAL A 202 3.79 18.09 16.76
N GLY A 203 4.39 19.29 16.68
CA GLY A 203 3.67 20.49 16.28
C GLY A 203 3.11 20.39 14.86
N LEU A 204 3.89 19.88 13.91
CA LEU A 204 3.46 19.64 12.54
C LEU A 204 2.29 18.66 12.48
N LEU A 205 2.32 17.61 13.31
CA LEU A 205 1.21 16.68 13.43
C LEU A 205 -0.06 17.36 13.95
N SER A 206 0.04 18.13 15.05
CA SER A 206 -1.12 18.82 15.64
C SER A 206 -1.75 19.86 14.73
N THR A 207 -0.99 20.36 13.75
CA THR A 207 -1.42 21.37 12.79
C THR A 207 -1.81 20.78 11.44
N GLY A 208 -1.84 19.45 11.32
CA GLY A 208 -2.25 18.75 10.10
C GLY A 208 -1.22 18.80 8.96
N GLN A 209 0.02 19.23 9.22
CA GLN A 209 1.10 19.25 8.25
C GLN A 209 1.75 17.87 8.12
N PHE A 210 0.96 16.88 7.71
CA PHE A 210 1.33 15.45 7.77
C PHE A 210 2.56 15.09 6.93
N VAL A 211 2.79 15.76 5.79
CA VAL A 211 3.96 15.51 4.93
C VAL A 211 5.24 15.92 5.65
N GLN A 212 5.30 17.14 6.17
CA GLN A 212 6.46 17.61 6.93
C GLN A 212 6.64 16.78 8.21
N ALA A 213 5.55 16.46 8.92
CA ALA A 213 5.60 15.61 10.11
C ALA A 213 6.21 14.23 9.81
N PHE A 214 5.90 13.66 8.64
CA PHE A 214 6.47 12.40 8.19
C PHE A 214 7.99 12.49 7.96
N GLU A 215 8.44 13.55 7.29
CA GLU A 215 9.88 13.77 7.05
C GLU A 215 10.64 13.87 8.36
N GLN A 216 10.11 14.63 9.32
CA GLN A 216 10.73 14.75 10.64
C GLN A 216 10.75 13.40 11.37
N ALA A 217 9.66 12.62 11.32
CA ALA A 217 9.61 11.29 11.90
C ALA A 217 10.66 10.34 11.30
N GLN A 218 10.90 10.41 9.98
CA GLN A 218 11.95 9.59 9.34
C GLN A 218 13.35 9.95 9.81
N VAL A 219 13.63 11.22 10.04
CA VAL A 219 14.94 11.63 10.58
C VAL A 219 15.12 11.15 12.02
N LEU A 220 14.08 11.27 12.86
CA LEU A 220 14.11 10.76 14.23
C LEU A 220 14.35 9.24 14.27
N LEU A 221 13.67 8.50 13.40
CA LEU A 221 13.83 7.05 13.26
C LEU A 221 15.18 6.67 12.63
N GLY A 222 15.73 7.50 11.74
CA GLY A 222 17.07 7.31 11.18
C GLY A 222 18.17 7.48 12.24
N ALA A 223 18.00 8.45 13.14
CA ALA A 223 18.92 8.64 14.27
C ALA A 223 18.77 7.54 15.33
N ASN A 224 17.53 7.11 15.61
CA ASN A 224 17.21 6.01 16.50
C ASN A 224 15.96 5.27 16.01
N GLY A 225 16.12 4.04 15.52
CA GLY A 225 15.04 3.23 14.96
C GLY A 225 13.89 2.91 15.91
N ARG A 226 14.05 3.16 17.22
CA ARG A 226 13.00 3.02 18.24
C ARG A 226 12.70 4.33 18.97
N ASP A 227 12.97 5.47 18.34
CA ASP A 227 12.63 6.77 18.91
C ASP A 227 11.11 6.87 19.16
N PRO A 228 10.66 7.19 20.39
CA PRO A 228 9.24 7.13 20.71
C PRO A 228 8.39 8.17 19.96
N ASP A 229 8.91 9.38 19.78
CA ASP A 229 8.23 10.44 19.05
C ASP A 229 8.20 10.13 17.56
N GLY A 230 9.32 9.62 17.01
CA GLY A 230 9.38 9.15 15.62
C GLY A 230 8.38 8.03 15.33
N LEU A 231 8.27 7.04 16.22
CA LEU A 231 7.29 5.96 16.11
C LEU A 231 5.85 6.48 16.23
N TYR A 232 5.57 7.35 17.20
CA TYR A 232 4.24 7.92 17.41
C TYR A 232 3.80 8.81 16.24
N VAL A 233 4.61 9.81 15.86
CA VAL A 233 4.30 10.73 14.75
C VAL A 233 4.17 9.96 13.45
N GLY A 234 5.08 9.03 13.18
CA GLY A 234 5.02 8.16 12.01
C GLY A 234 3.73 7.33 11.98
N ALA A 235 3.33 6.73 13.10
CA ALA A 235 2.08 5.98 13.19
C ALA A 235 0.85 6.86 12.93
N MET A 236 0.79 8.06 13.50
CA MET A 236 -0.33 8.98 13.31
C MET A 236 -0.46 9.44 11.85
N VAL A 237 0.66 9.74 11.18
CA VAL A 237 0.63 10.02 9.73
C VAL A 237 0.15 8.81 8.94
N ARG A 238 0.62 7.60 9.27
CA ARG A 238 0.20 6.35 8.60
C ARG A 238 -1.30 6.08 8.78
N MET A 239 -1.86 6.37 9.96
CA MET A 239 -3.31 6.30 10.19
C MET A 239 -4.08 7.24 9.27
N GLN A 240 -3.60 8.48 9.12
CA GLN A 240 -4.24 9.46 8.22
C GLN A 240 -4.19 9.03 6.75
N MET A 241 -3.13 8.34 6.34
CA MET A 241 -2.97 7.78 5.00
C MET A 241 -3.74 6.46 4.78
N GLY A 242 -4.54 6.01 5.75
CA GLY A 242 -5.28 4.74 5.68
C GLY A 242 -4.43 3.49 5.86
N GLN A 243 -3.16 3.64 6.24
CA GLN A 243 -2.21 2.54 6.45
C GLN A 243 -2.30 2.02 7.89
N ALA A 244 -3.51 1.58 8.25
CA ALA A 244 -3.88 1.13 9.59
C ALA A 244 -2.93 0.06 10.16
N GLN A 245 -2.56 -0.95 9.36
CA GLN A 245 -1.70 -2.03 9.86
C GLN A 245 -0.29 -1.52 10.21
N THR A 246 0.31 -0.70 9.35
CA THR A 246 1.64 -0.12 9.63
C THR A 246 1.60 0.75 10.87
N ALA A 247 0.55 1.56 11.04
CA ALA A 247 0.38 2.34 12.25
C ALA A 247 0.26 1.47 13.52
N ARG A 248 -0.52 0.38 13.45
CA ARG A 248 -0.61 -0.61 14.53
C ARG A 248 0.76 -1.15 14.93
N ASP A 249 1.55 -1.57 13.94
CA ASP A 249 2.85 -2.18 14.20
C ASP A 249 3.82 -1.16 14.83
N MET A 250 3.80 0.10 14.38
CA MET A 250 4.61 1.19 14.95
C MET A 250 4.18 1.53 16.38
N LEU A 251 2.87 1.65 16.65
CA LEU A 251 2.36 1.88 18.01
C LEU A 251 2.63 0.70 18.93
N GLY A 252 2.52 -0.53 18.43
CA GLY A 252 2.88 -1.74 19.16
C GLY A 252 4.35 -1.72 19.56
N THR A 253 5.24 -1.43 18.62
CA THR A 253 6.69 -1.28 18.86
C THR A 253 6.97 -0.23 19.93
N LEU A 254 6.31 0.92 19.87
CA LEU A 254 6.43 1.97 20.88
C LEU A 254 6.01 1.50 22.27
N LEU A 255 4.91 0.76 22.36
CA LEU A 255 4.35 0.28 23.62
C LEU A 255 5.12 -0.91 24.23
N GLU A 256 6.03 -1.55 23.47
CA GLU A 256 6.97 -2.54 24.03
C GLU A 256 7.92 -1.88 25.03
N ASP A 257 8.47 -0.71 24.68
CA ASP A 257 9.44 0.00 25.50
C ASP A 257 8.76 1.01 26.46
N TYR A 258 7.62 1.56 26.04
CA TYR A 258 6.85 2.56 26.79
C TYR A 258 5.41 2.08 27.01
N PRO A 259 5.17 1.08 27.87
CA PRO A 259 3.86 0.43 28.03
C PRO A 259 2.76 1.33 28.60
N GLU A 260 3.14 2.46 29.19
CA GLU A 260 2.26 3.48 29.77
C GLU A 260 2.19 4.75 28.90
N HIS A 261 2.63 4.69 27.64
CA HIS A 261 2.58 5.84 26.73
C HIS A 261 1.14 6.18 26.35
N VAL A 262 0.53 7.08 27.12
CA VAL A 262 -0.90 7.46 27.02
C VAL A 262 -1.32 7.79 25.58
N PRO A 263 -0.63 8.66 24.81
CA PRO A 263 -1.05 8.96 23.43
C PRO A 263 -1.07 7.75 22.51
N ALA A 264 -0.15 6.79 22.71
CA ALA A 264 -0.04 5.61 21.86
C ALA A 264 -1.12 4.57 22.20
N LEU A 265 -1.40 4.37 23.50
CA LEU A 265 -2.52 3.55 23.96
C LEU A 265 -3.85 4.10 23.43
N THR A 266 -4.05 5.42 23.50
CA THR A 266 -5.25 6.07 22.98
C THR A 266 -5.41 5.87 21.47
N ALA A 267 -4.34 6.15 20.70
CA ALA A 267 -4.35 5.99 19.24
C ALA A 267 -4.58 4.53 18.82
N LEU A 268 -3.94 3.57 19.50
CA LEU A 268 -4.14 2.15 19.24
C LEU A 268 -5.56 1.72 19.59
N GLY A 269 -6.15 2.22 20.68
CA GLY A 269 -7.55 1.96 21.03
C GLY A 269 -8.53 2.43 19.95
N VAL A 270 -8.30 3.63 19.38
CA VAL A 270 -9.10 4.13 18.24
C VAL A 270 -8.97 3.23 17.01
N LEU A 271 -7.78 2.68 16.77
CA LEU A 271 -7.54 1.76 15.68
C LEU A 271 -8.25 0.41 15.88
N GLU A 272 -8.15 -0.14 17.08
CA GLU A 272 -8.76 -1.42 17.46
C GLU A 272 -10.29 -1.36 17.49
N LEU A 273 -10.88 -0.19 17.81
CA LEU A 273 -12.33 -0.02 17.77
C LEU A 273 -12.92 -0.43 16.41
N ARG A 274 -12.22 -0.14 15.32
CA ARG A 274 -12.69 -0.42 13.95
C ARG A 274 -12.43 -1.85 13.51
N THR A 275 -11.37 -2.47 14.01
CA THR A 275 -10.91 -3.79 13.55
C THR A 275 -11.34 -4.93 14.45
N SER A 276 -11.25 -4.73 15.76
CA SER A 276 -11.43 -5.75 16.80
C SER A 276 -12.67 -5.48 17.66
N GLY A 277 -13.19 -4.25 17.62
CA GLY A 277 -14.43 -3.86 18.29
C GLY A 277 -14.22 -3.13 19.62
N LEU A 278 -15.34 -2.79 20.26
CA LEU A 278 -15.38 -1.92 21.44
C LEU A 278 -14.59 -2.48 22.63
N GLU A 279 -14.71 -3.78 22.92
CA GLU A 279 -14.05 -4.39 24.09
C GLU A 279 -12.52 -4.26 24.03
N ALA A 280 -11.93 -4.50 22.85
CA ALA A 280 -10.49 -4.36 22.65
C ALA A 280 -10.03 -2.89 22.78
N ALA A 281 -10.83 -1.95 22.29
CA ALA A 281 -10.56 -0.52 22.41
C ALA A 281 -10.63 -0.05 23.87
N GLU A 282 -11.66 -0.46 24.61
CA GLU A 282 -11.84 -0.10 26.02
C GLU A 282 -10.68 -0.60 26.89
N ALA A 283 -10.19 -1.83 26.67
CA ALA A 283 -9.04 -2.33 27.42
C ALA A 283 -7.77 -1.47 27.24
N LEU A 284 -7.57 -0.90 26.05
CA LEU A 284 -6.44 0.00 25.78
C LEU A 284 -6.66 1.38 26.41
N TRP A 285 -7.88 1.91 26.35
CA TRP A 285 -8.24 3.19 26.96
C TRP A 285 -8.24 3.15 28.48
N ASP A 286 -8.63 2.04 29.10
CA ASP A 286 -8.53 1.84 30.55
C ASP A 286 -7.06 1.85 31.01
N ARG A 287 -6.16 1.22 30.24
CA ARG A 287 -4.71 1.31 30.48
C ARG A 287 -4.21 2.75 30.34
N ALA A 288 -4.69 3.48 29.32
CA ALA A 288 -4.32 4.86 29.10
C ALA A 288 -4.81 5.78 30.24
N LEU A 289 -6.01 5.56 30.76
CA LEU A 289 -6.55 6.26 31.93
C LEU A 289 -5.76 5.93 33.20
N ALA A 290 -5.43 4.66 33.43
CA ALA A 290 -4.60 4.27 34.56
C ALA A 290 -3.23 4.97 34.52
N ALA A 291 -2.59 5.02 33.35
CA ALA A 291 -1.34 5.73 33.12
C ALA A 291 -1.46 7.26 33.27
N SER A 292 -2.65 7.85 33.06
CA SER A 292 -2.89 9.28 33.25
C SER A 292 -3.37 9.67 34.66
N GLY A 293 -3.31 8.76 35.64
CA GLY A 293 -3.74 9.01 37.02
C GLY A 293 -5.23 8.75 37.28
N GLY A 294 -5.89 7.99 36.40
CA GLY A 294 -7.26 7.50 36.55
C GLY A 294 -8.34 8.35 35.89
N SER A 295 -8.00 9.52 35.33
CA SER A 295 -8.93 10.37 34.58
C SER A 295 -8.23 11.05 33.41
N ASN A 296 -8.94 11.16 32.29
CA ASN A 296 -8.53 11.93 31.12
C ASN A 296 -9.79 12.31 30.31
N PRO A 297 -10.14 13.61 30.21
CA PRO A 297 -11.36 14.04 29.56
C PRO A 297 -11.47 13.69 28.08
N GLU A 298 -10.34 13.50 27.39
CA GLU A 298 -10.31 13.09 25.98
C GLU A 298 -10.66 11.61 25.84
N ILE A 299 -10.00 10.76 26.63
CA ILE A 299 -10.21 9.31 26.60
C ILE A 299 -11.62 8.97 27.07
N GLU A 300 -12.09 9.60 28.14
CA GLU A 300 -13.47 9.44 28.65
C GLU A 300 -14.51 9.79 27.58
N ARG A 301 -14.29 10.87 26.82
CA ARG A 301 -15.16 11.25 25.69
C ARG A 301 -15.11 10.23 24.57
N LEU A 302 -13.93 9.74 24.20
CA LEU A 302 -13.77 8.70 23.18
C LEU A 302 -14.52 7.43 23.55
N MET A 303 -14.38 6.97 24.80
CA MET A 303 -15.11 5.81 25.32
C MET A 303 -16.63 6.01 25.30
N ALA A 304 -17.12 7.18 25.72
CA ALA A 304 -18.55 7.49 25.72
C ALA A 304 -19.14 7.42 24.30
N VAL A 305 -18.47 8.06 23.33
CA VAL A 305 -18.89 8.03 21.91
C VAL A 305 -18.88 6.60 21.36
N ALA A 306 -17.82 5.83 21.65
CA ALA A 306 -17.70 4.46 21.17
C ALA A 306 -18.80 3.53 21.73
N ARG A 307 -19.16 3.69 23.01
CA ARG A 307 -20.26 2.98 23.66
C ARG A 307 -21.61 3.33 23.06
N GLU A 308 -21.85 4.61 22.81
CA GLU A 308 -23.10 5.08 22.18
C GLU A 308 -23.25 4.51 20.77
N GLN A 309 -22.18 4.50 19.98
CA GLN A 309 -22.17 3.92 18.64
C GLN A 309 -22.44 2.40 18.67
N ALA A 310 -21.89 1.68 19.64
CA ALA A 310 -22.16 0.25 19.82
C ALA A 310 -23.60 -0.02 20.26
N ALA A 311 -24.16 0.81 21.16
CA ALA A 311 -25.54 0.69 21.64
C ALA A 311 -26.57 1.06 20.56
N GLY A 312 -26.28 2.09 19.75
CA GLY A 312 -27.11 2.48 18.61
C GLY A 312 -27.14 1.45 17.47
N GLY A 313 -26.16 0.54 17.44
CA GLY A 313 -26.13 -0.61 16.54
C GLY A 313 -26.84 -1.87 17.06
N MET A 314 -27.32 -1.88 18.31
CA MET A 314 -27.85 -3.09 18.97
C MET A 314 -29.02 -2.79 19.93
N ALA A 315 -30.06 -2.12 19.45
CA ALA A 315 -31.35 -2.14 20.13
C ALA A 315 -32.33 -3.05 19.35
N PRO A 316 -32.63 -4.28 19.82
CA PRO A 316 -33.85 -4.95 19.36
C PRO A 316 -35.05 -4.07 19.75
N PRO A 317 -36.01 -3.83 18.86
CA PRO A 317 -37.16 -2.99 19.19
C PRO A 317 -37.88 -3.58 20.40
N PRO A 318 -38.34 -2.76 21.37
CA PRO A 318 -39.13 -3.25 22.49
C PRO A 318 -40.40 -3.90 21.93
N ALA A 319 -40.56 -5.20 22.20
CA ALA A 319 -41.75 -5.96 21.87
C ALA A 319 -42.94 -5.36 22.62
N GLY A 320 -43.80 -4.62 21.92
CA GLY A 320 -45.04 -4.08 22.49
C GLY A 320 -45.54 -2.74 21.95
N ALA A 321 -44.81 -2.07 21.05
CA ALA A 321 -45.36 -0.88 20.40
C ALA A 321 -46.31 -1.28 19.24
N PRO A 322 -47.54 -0.74 19.16
CA PRO A 322 -48.42 -0.97 18.01
C PRO A 322 -47.75 -0.44 16.73
N PRO A 323 -47.98 -1.06 15.56
CA PRO A 323 -47.33 -0.65 14.33
C PRO A 323 -47.73 0.79 14.00
N THR A 324 -46.77 1.70 14.05
CA THR A 324 -46.91 3.01 13.40
C THR A 324 -47.13 2.78 11.91
N PRO A 325 -48.06 3.51 11.26
CA PRO A 325 -48.28 3.36 9.84
C PRO A 325 -47.00 3.69 9.08
N ALA A 326 -46.67 2.82 8.12
CA ALA A 326 -45.52 2.99 7.24
C ALA A 326 -45.47 4.42 6.70
N PRO A 327 -44.31 5.11 6.72
CA PRO A 327 -44.19 6.39 6.06
C PRO A 327 -44.52 6.18 4.58
N ALA A 328 -45.45 7.02 4.09
CA ALA A 328 -45.81 7.07 2.69
C ALA A 328 -44.54 7.19 1.82
N PRO A 329 -44.52 6.60 0.62
CA PRO A 329 -43.38 6.70 -0.28
C PRO A 329 -43.02 8.17 -0.45
N ALA A 330 -41.80 8.53 -0.03
CA ALA A 330 -41.23 9.82 -0.33
C ALA A 330 -41.33 10.06 -1.84
N PRO A 331 -41.73 11.26 -2.29
CA PRO A 331 -41.86 11.55 -3.70
C PRO A 331 -40.54 11.23 -4.40
N ALA A 332 -40.66 10.53 -5.52
CA ALA A 332 -39.55 10.23 -6.42
C ALA A 332 -38.65 11.45 -6.54
N SER A 333 -37.36 11.24 -6.26
CA SER A 333 -36.31 12.22 -6.37
C SER A 333 -36.49 13.02 -7.66
N ALA A 334 -36.91 14.27 -7.51
CA ALA A 334 -36.76 15.26 -8.56
C ALA A 334 -35.25 15.32 -8.91
N PRO A 335 -34.90 15.63 -10.18
CA PRO A 335 -33.53 15.56 -10.65
C PRO A 335 -32.62 16.36 -9.73
N ALA A 336 -31.55 15.72 -9.24
CA ALA A 336 -30.47 16.42 -8.56
C ALA A 336 -30.07 17.63 -9.41
N ALA A 337 -29.97 18.77 -8.73
CA ALA A 337 -29.75 20.07 -9.35
C ALA A 337 -28.67 20.00 -10.44
N ALA A 338 -29.05 20.45 -11.63
CA ALA A 338 -28.11 20.82 -12.67
C ALA A 338 -27.23 21.96 -12.15
N GLY A 339 -25.92 21.71 -12.07
CA GLY A 339 -24.91 22.72 -11.76
C GLY A 339 -23.65 22.03 -11.26
N GLU A 340 -22.55 22.17 -11.99
CA GLU A 340 -21.21 21.70 -11.63
C GLU A 340 -20.86 20.22 -11.95
N SER A 341 -21.15 19.75 -13.16
CA SER A 341 -20.66 18.45 -13.65
C SER A 341 -20.18 18.50 -15.10
N TYR A 342 -19.27 17.61 -15.48
CA TYR A 342 -18.82 17.42 -16.86
C TYR A 342 -19.58 16.24 -17.47
N ALA A 343 -20.25 16.46 -18.61
CA ALA A 343 -20.90 15.39 -19.36
C ALA A 343 -20.00 14.94 -20.51
N LEU A 344 -19.74 13.63 -20.61
CA LEU A 344 -18.84 13.08 -21.61
C LEU A 344 -19.54 11.95 -22.36
N GLU A 345 -19.43 11.97 -23.68
CA GLU A 345 -19.79 10.87 -24.57
C GLU A 345 -18.51 10.30 -25.16
N ILE A 346 -18.14 9.09 -24.74
CA ILE A 346 -16.93 8.42 -25.22
C ILE A 346 -17.33 7.37 -26.26
N GLU A 347 -16.70 7.46 -27.42
CA GLU A 347 -16.84 6.53 -28.54
C GLU A 347 -15.48 5.89 -28.85
N LEU A 348 -15.53 4.75 -29.53
CA LEU A 348 -14.34 4.00 -29.95
C LEU A 348 -14.17 4.16 -31.47
N ALA A 349 -12.96 4.42 -31.93
CA ALA A 349 -12.67 4.50 -33.35
C ALA A 349 -13.05 3.18 -34.07
N PRO A 350 -13.56 3.25 -35.33
CA PRO A 350 -13.95 2.07 -36.08
C PRO A 350 -12.73 1.18 -36.36
N GLY A 351 -12.74 -0.05 -35.85
CA GLY A 351 -11.68 -1.05 -36.04
C GLY A 351 -10.94 -1.47 -34.77
N LEU A 352 -11.17 -0.79 -33.65
CA LEU A 352 -10.59 -1.13 -32.34
C LEU A 352 -11.46 -2.18 -31.61
N ALA A 353 -10.83 -3.21 -31.06
CA ALA A 353 -11.50 -4.27 -30.29
C ALA A 353 -11.23 -4.09 -28.79
N VAL A 354 -12.30 -4.04 -27.99
CA VAL A 354 -12.20 -3.95 -26.52
C VAL A 354 -12.09 -5.33 -25.92
N ALA A 355 -11.03 -5.60 -25.18
CA ALA A 355 -10.87 -6.87 -24.47
C ALA A 355 -11.85 -6.93 -23.26
N PRO A 356 -12.33 -8.12 -22.87
CA PRO A 356 -13.20 -8.26 -21.69
C PRO A 356 -12.54 -7.86 -20.37
N SER A 357 -11.20 -7.75 -20.33
CA SER A 357 -10.41 -7.27 -19.19
C SER A 357 -10.16 -5.76 -19.21
N SER A 358 -10.54 -5.05 -20.28
CA SER A 358 -10.19 -3.66 -20.43
C SER A 358 -10.82 -2.76 -19.36
N VAL A 359 -10.08 -1.75 -18.96
CA VAL A 359 -10.50 -0.73 -17.99
C VAL A 359 -10.34 0.64 -18.63
N LEU A 360 -11.43 1.41 -18.63
CA LEU A 360 -11.40 2.80 -19.07
C LEU A 360 -11.10 3.70 -17.87
N PHE A 361 -10.02 4.47 -17.96
CA PHE A 361 -9.68 5.50 -17.00
C PHE A 361 -10.02 6.86 -17.60
N VAL A 362 -10.91 7.60 -16.95
CA VAL A 362 -11.20 8.99 -17.29
C VAL A 362 -10.66 9.87 -16.17
N SER A 363 -9.69 10.71 -16.49
CA SER A 363 -9.02 11.61 -15.53
C SER A 363 -9.29 13.05 -15.90
N LEU A 364 -9.53 13.88 -14.89
CA LEU A 364 -9.73 15.32 -15.04
C LEU A 364 -8.56 16.05 -14.39
N ARG A 365 -7.85 16.88 -15.15
CA ARG A 365 -6.62 17.55 -14.72
C ARG A 365 -6.74 19.07 -14.86
N GLN A 366 -6.18 19.79 -13.91
CA GLN A 366 -6.03 21.24 -13.97
C GLN A 366 -4.55 21.56 -14.19
N GLY A 367 -4.17 21.79 -15.45
CA GLY A 367 -2.78 21.99 -15.87
C GLY A 367 -1.97 20.70 -16.07
N ASP A 368 -0.75 20.84 -16.58
CA ASP A 368 0.11 19.73 -17.03
C ASP A 368 0.82 18.98 -15.88
N VAL A 369 0.95 19.62 -14.71
CA VAL A 369 1.75 19.12 -13.59
C VAL A 369 0.91 19.09 -12.31
N GLY A 370 0.63 17.87 -11.83
CA GLY A 370 -0.09 17.65 -10.57
C GLY A 370 -0.96 16.37 -10.58
N PRO A 371 -1.45 15.94 -9.41
CA PRO A 371 -2.42 14.84 -9.34
C PRO A 371 -3.77 15.26 -9.99
N PRO A 372 -4.47 14.34 -10.67
CA PRO A 372 -5.76 14.65 -11.29
C PRO A 372 -6.80 15.02 -10.24
N ALA A 373 -7.63 16.02 -10.56
CA ALA A 373 -8.71 16.51 -9.70
C ALA A 373 -9.81 15.47 -9.49
N ALA A 374 -10.14 14.69 -10.53
CA ALA A 374 -11.09 13.60 -10.47
C ALA A 374 -10.63 12.43 -11.34
N VAL A 375 -10.91 11.20 -10.91
CA VAL A 375 -10.60 9.99 -11.69
C VAL A 375 -11.78 9.03 -11.60
N LYS A 376 -12.30 8.63 -12.75
CA LYS A 376 -13.35 7.64 -12.87
C LYS A 376 -12.80 6.40 -13.56
N ARG A 377 -12.84 5.27 -12.85
CA ARG A 377 -12.43 3.96 -13.35
C ARG A 377 -13.67 3.16 -13.75
N ILE A 378 -13.76 2.80 -15.03
CA ILE A 378 -14.87 2.01 -15.56
C ILE A 378 -14.33 0.64 -15.99
N PRO A 379 -14.54 -0.40 -15.18
CA PRO A 379 -14.16 -1.75 -15.57
C PRO A 379 -15.10 -2.27 -16.66
N ARG A 380 -14.56 -2.96 -17.66
CA ARG A 380 -15.31 -3.58 -18.76
C ARG A 380 -16.21 -2.56 -19.50
N PRO A 381 -15.63 -1.47 -20.05
CA PRO A 381 -16.39 -0.41 -20.70
C PRO A 381 -17.12 -0.96 -21.94
N ARG A 382 -18.33 -0.45 -22.18
CA ARG A 382 -19.11 -0.72 -23.40
C ARG A 382 -19.34 0.62 -24.09
N PHE A 383 -19.04 0.68 -25.38
CA PHE A 383 -19.16 1.90 -26.19
C PHE A 383 -20.39 1.85 -27.11
N PRO A 384 -21.04 2.99 -27.39
CA PRO A 384 -20.76 4.32 -26.85
C PRO A 384 -21.10 4.43 -25.36
N LEU A 385 -20.31 5.21 -24.61
CA LEU A 385 -20.44 5.37 -23.16
C LEU A 385 -20.72 6.83 -22.80
N THR A 386 -21.89 7.08 -22.23
CA THR A 386 -22.20 8.38 -21.61
C THR A 386 -21.81 8.34 -20.14
N LEU A 387 -20.96 9.25 -19.70
CA LEU A 387 -20.60 9.42 -18.30
C LEU A 387 -20.74 10.87 -17.85
N THR A 388 -20.93 11.03 -16.55
CA THR A 388 -20.90 12.33 -15.88
C THR A 388 -19.84 12.29 -14.81
N LEU A 389 -18.96 13.30 -14.79
CA LEU A 389 -18.00 13.55 -13.72
C LEU A 389 -18.55 14.67 -12.84
N SER A 390 -18.71 14.40 -11.56
CA SER A 390 -19.24 15.33 -10.56
C SER A 390 -18.30 15.42 -9.36
N ALA A 391 -18.62 16.27 -8.38
CA ALA A 391 -17.88 16.35 -7.12
C ALA A 391 -17.74 14.98 -6.41
N ALA A 392 -18.64 14.02 -6.67
CA ALA A 392 -18.56 12.66 -6.14
C ALA A 392 -17.39 11.84 -6.72
N ASP A 393 -16.86 12.24 -7.88
CA ASP A 393 -15.75 11.57 -8.56
C ASP A 393 -14.38 12.25 -8.26
N SER A 394 -14.37 13.27 -7.37
CA SER A 394 -13.18 14.04 -6.97
C SER A 394 -12.23 13.22 -6.10
N MET A 395 -10.96 13.14 -6.48
CA MET A 395 -9.93 12.37 -5.76
C MET A 395 -9.56 12.99 -4.40
N LEU A 396 -9.69 14.31 -4.28
CA LEU A 396 -9.35 15.09 -3.08
C LEU A 396 -10.59 15.57 -2.32
N GLY A 397 -11.79 15.15 -2.73
CA GLY A 397 -13.05 15.65 -2.16
C GLY A 397 -13.27 17.15 -2.33
N ARG A 398 -12.54 17.77 -3.27
CA ARG A 398 -12.60 19.20 -3.61
C ARG A 398 -13.63 19.44 -4.72
N PRO A 399 -14.25 20.64 -4.79
CA PRO A 399 -15.08 21.00 -5.93
C PRO A 399 -14.28 20.88 -7.23
N LEU A 400 -14.95 20.44 -8.31
CA LEU A 400 -14.31 20.29 -9.60
C LEU A 400 -13.86 21.67 -10.12
N PRO A 401 -12.69 21.77 -10.77
CA PRO A 401 -12.25 23.03 -11.37
C PRO A 401 -13.23 23.50 -12.43
N THR A 402 -13.24 24.80 -12.74
CA THR A 402 -14.11 25.38 -13.77
C THR A 402 -13.64 25.07 -15.19
N GLU A 403 -12.33 24.91 -15.38
CA GLU A 403 -11.68 24.54 -16.64
C GLU A 403 -10.71 23.39 -16.35
N ALA A 404 -10.74 22.35 -17.18
CA ALA A 404 -9.87 21.19 -17.03
C ALA A 404 -9.65 20.45 -18.36
N SER A 405 -8.51 19.77 -18.46
CA SER A 405 -8.29 18.76 -19.50
C SER A 405 -8.83 17.41 -19.02
N VAL A 406 -9.63 16.78 -19.87
CA VAL A 406 -10.19 15.45 -19.67
C VAL A 406 -9.39 14.47 -20.51
N TRP A 407 -8.80 13.49 -19.85
CA TRP A 407 -8.02 12.44 -20.47
C TRP A 407 -8.71 11.09 -20.30
N ALA A 408 -9.11 10.47 -21.40
CA ALA A 408 -9.69 9.14 -21.42
C ALA A 408 -8.68 8.15 -22.02
N ARG A 409 -8.40 7.06 -21.29
CA ARG A 409 -7.46 6.01 -21.70
C ARG A 409 -8.09 4.64 -21.53
N LEU A 410 -8.05 3.83 -22.59
CA LEU A 410 -8.49 2.43 -22.57
C LEU A 410 -7.30 1.51 -22.35
N ASP A 411 -7.19 0.99 -21.14
CA ASP A 411 -6.16 0.05 -20.75
C ASP A 411 -6.65 -1.40 -20.93
N ALA A 412 -5.82 -2.28 -21.46
CA ALA A 412 -6.13 -3.69 -21.73
C ALA A 412 -5.83 -4.64 -20.56
N ASP A 413 -4.91 -4.26 -19.66
CA ASP A 413 -4.43 -5.12 -18.57
C ASP A 413 -4.95 -4.71 -17.17
N GLY A 414 -5.53 -3.51 -17.05
CA GLY A 414 -6.13 -2.99 -15.81
C GLY A 414 -5.11 -2.49 -14.80
N SER A 415 -3.86 -2.28 -15.22
CA SER A 415 -2.74 -1.82 -14.41
C SER A 415 -2.47 -0.32 -14.62
N VAL A 416 -2.46 0.42 -13.51
CA VAL A 416 -2.20 1.86 -13.49
C VAL A 416 -0.74 2.19 -13.87
N THR A 417 0.17 1.22 -13.82
CA THR A 417 1.62 1.42 -13.97
C THR A 417 2.18 1.03 -15.33
N THR A 418 1.42 0.27 -16.13
CA THR A 418 1.82 -0.04 -17.51
C THR A 418 1.35 1.11 -18.40
N ARG A 419 2.31 1.75 -19.06
CA ARG A 419 2.07 2.63 -20.21
C ARG A 419 2.69 1.88 -21.38
N GLU A 420 1.90 1.09 -22.09
CA GLU A 420 2.37 0.46 -23.31
C GLU A 420 2.19 1.45 -24.48
N ASP A 421 3.20 1.53 -25.35
CA ASP A 421 3.11 2.33 -26.57
C ASP A 421 1.99 1.76 -27.48
N GLY A 422 0.93 2.55 -27.71
CA GLY A 422 -0.20 2.18 -28.57
C GLY A 422 -1.56 1.97 -27.87
N GLU A 423 -1.70 2.33 -26.60
CA GLU A 423 -2.99 2.33 -25.91
C GLU A 423 -3.95 3.40 -26.46
N PRO A 424 -5.22 3.06 -26.74
CA PRO A 424 -6.18 4.04 -27.25
C PRO A 424 -6.45 5.15 -26.23
N PHE A 425 -6.26 6.39 -26.64
CA PHE A 425 -6.46 7.55 -25.78
C PHE A 425 -7.14 8.72 -26.50
N ALA A 426 -7.80 9.57 -25.73
CA ALA A 426 -8.39 10.81 -26.21
C ALA A 426 -8.26 11.88 -25.12
N GLU A 427 -7.97 13.11 -25.55
CA GLU A 427 -7.87 14.28 -24.68
C GLU A 427 -8.72 15.41 -25.22
N THR A 428 -9.38 16.15 -24.33
CA THR A 428 -10.10 17.38 -24.69
C THR A 428 -10.12 18.35 -23.52
N GLU A 429 -10.14 19.64 -23.80
CA GLU A 429 -10.35 20.69 -22.79
C GLU A 429 -11.83 21.00 -22.65
N MET A 430 -12.31 21.15 -21.41
CA MET A 430 -13.72 21.40 -21.15
C MET A 430 -13.94 22.34 -19.98
N ARG A 431 -15.09 23.01 -20.02
CA ARG A 431 -15.61 23.78 -18.90
C ARG A 431 -16.67 23.00 -18.13
N ILE A 432 -16.78 23.28 -16.83
CA ILE A 432 -17.79 22.68 -15.98
C ILE A 432 -19.20 23.06 -16.46
N GLY A 433 -20.09 22.08 -16.60
CA GLY A 433 -21.42 22.25 -17.20
C GLY A 433 -21.48 22.06 -18.73
N GLU A 434 -20.34 21.84 -19.38
CA GLU A 434 -20.26 21.52 -20.80
C GLU A 434 -20.34 20.01 -21.07
N SER A 435 -20.82 19.67 -22.27
CA SER A 435 -20.82 18.31 -22.80
C SER A 435 -19.80 18.19 -23.93
N ALA A 436 -18.92 17.18 -23.90
CA ALA A 436 -18.02 16.90 -25.02
C ALA A 436 -18.09 15.44 -25.46
N ARG A 437 -17.74 15.22 -26.72
CA ARG A 437 -17.58 13.90 -27.32
C ARG A 437 -16.10 13.61 -27.50
N LEU A 438 -15.65 12.45 -27.01
CA LEU A 438 -14.29 11.95 -27.14
C LEU A 438 -14.31 10.67 -27.99
N THR A 439 -13.44 10.59 -28.98
CA THR A 439 -13.23 9.35 -29.76
C THR A 439 -11.87 8.80 -29.40
N LEU A 440 -11.83 7.59 -28.85
CA LEU A 440 -10.59 6.88 -28.54
C LEU A 440 -9.98 6.34 -29.85
N GLU A 441 -8.78 6.80 -30.18
CA GLU A 441 -8.03 6.41 -31.39
C GLU A 441 -6.82 5.54 -31.08
#